data_AF-A0AA39KYR2-F1
#
_entry.id   AF-A0AA39KYR2-F1
#
_cell.length_a   1.000
_cell.length_b   1.000
_cell.length_c   1.000
_cell.angle_alpha   90.00
_cell.angle_beta   90.00
_cell.angle_gamma   90.00
#
_symmetry.space_group_name_H-M   'P 1'
#
loop_
_entity.id
_entity.type
_entity.pdbx_description
1 polymer ?
#
loop_
_entity_poly.entity_id
_entity_poly.type
_entity_poly.pdbx_seq_one_letter_code
_entity_poly.pdbx_strand_id
1 'polypeptide(L)'
;MTDPPNITESPSSSASSSPSSSPSSSSTGSLASSSSSSTPSSSNEQIVCTAGQQCEDIVLDCGKPVNYTYYDNLVGIANRNKHPIVPEPHVALMFKKGSTKVEDVDIDLLERRLKRAKREKPKSVQLYNQIGNFWRIKGNAERSIECFRRALAVSPHNAEVLLNLARVLMVLQYLDDATYLARRSLELQPPDRNAWEQYLTLGQIFKAYGHFQEAAVHLRHALELKPDLSDAAEALKEVESLPTASIHVYTLLIIVCLVLGVLLVVLSTVECDENISLSTDQLQRPVQRHFNRAITMRSLRLNVPRNKRC
;
A
#
# COMPACT_ATOMS: atom_id res chain seq x y z
N MET A 1 33.64 31.18 50.29
CA MET A 1 33.28 30.29 51.41
C MET A 1 32.57 29.10 50.77
N THR A 2 33.15 27.92 50.59
CA THR A 2 34.33 27.24 51.16
C THR A 2 34.71 26.09 50.20
N ASP A 3 35.97 26.02 49.79
CA ASP A 3 36.67 24.80 49.33
C ASP A 3 37.17 24.00 50.57
N PRO A 4 37.89 22.85 50.45
CA PRO A 4 37.70 21.59 49.72
C PRO A 4 37.85 20.35 50.69
N PRO A 5 38.21 19.11 50.28
CA PRO A 5 39.61 18.78 50.01
C PRO A 5 39.90 17.82 48.84
N ASN A 6 41.19 17.80 48.53
CA ASN A 6 41.98 17.24 47.43
C ASN A 6 42.93 16.17 48.00
N ILE A 7 43.16 15.03 47.34
CA ILE A 7 44.34 14.12 47.45
C ILE A 7 44.36 13.28 46.14
N THR A 8 45.21 13.54 45.13
CA THR A 8 46.59 13.02 44.85
C THR A 8 46.68 11.48 44.84
N GLU A 9 47.42 10.73 44.03
CA GLU A 9 48.59 10.94 43.17
C GLU A 9 48.80 9.64 42.32
N SER A 10 49.53 9.75 41.20
CA SER A 10 50.03 8.71 40.26
C SER A 10 51.25 7.91 40.83
N PRO A 11 52.19 7.23 40.09
CA PRO A 11 52.37 6.84 38.67
C PRO A 11 53.02 5.42 38.44
N SER A 12 53.58 5.18 37.23
CA SER A 12 54.67 4.25 36.84
C SER A 12 54.26 2.83 36.36
N SER A 13 54.86 2.18 35.34
CA SER A 13 56.10 2.36 34.56
C SER A 13 56.15 1.40 33.32
N SER A 14 56.69 1.88 32.18
CA SER A 14 57.74 1.32 31.26
C SER A 14 57.92 -0.23 31.09
N ALA A 15 58.41 -0.86 30.01
CA ALA A 15 59.23 -0.50 28.85
C ALA A 15 59.32 -1.68 27.82
N SER A 16 59.74 -1.37 26.58
CA SER A 16 60.67 -2.11 25.66
C SER A 16 60.36 -3.57 25.25
N SER A 17 60.42 -4.03 23.98
CA SER A 17 61.57 -3.97 23.04
C SER A 17 61.23 -4.70 21.71
N SER A 18 61.83 -4.26 20.60
CA SER A 18 61.97 -4.98 19.30
C SER A 18 63.22 -5.93 19.34
N PRO A 19 63.75 -6.63 18.29
CA PRO A 19 63.53 -6.52 16.82
C PRO A 19 63.66 -7.84 15.97
N SER A 20 63.67 -7.65 14.62
CA SER A 20 64.26 -8.51 13.55
C SER A 20 63.43 -9.74 13.11
N SER A 21 63.35 -10.20 11.86
CA SER A 21 64.22 -10.10 10.66
C SER A 21 63.44 -10.55 9.40
N SER A 22 63.85 -10.06 8.23
CA SER A 22 63.61 -10.67 6.89
C SER A 22 64.83 -11.52 6.51
N PRO A 23 64.79 -12.44 5.51
CA PRO A 23 64.98 -11.99 4.11
C PRO A 23 64.41 -12.89 2.96
N SER A 24 64.15 -12.23 1.83
CA SER A 24 64.46 -12.56 0.40
C SER A 24 64.08 -13.86 -0.34
N SER A 25 63.79 -13.64 -1.65
CA SER A 25 64.04 -14.44 -2.89
C SER A 25 62.77 -15.02 -3.59
N SER A 26 62.30 -14.43 -4.71
CA SER A 26 62.58 -14.75 -6.14
C SER A 26 62.21 -16.20 -6.53
N SER A 27 61.53 -16.58 -7.61
CA SER A 27 61.23 -16.00 -8.94
C SER A 27 60.47 -17.06 -9.78
N THR A 28 59.84 -16.65 -10.90
CA THR A 28 59.36 -17.47 -12.05
C THR A 28 58.14 -18.36 -11.77
N GLY A 29 57.16 -18.62 -12.64
CA GLY A 29 56.90 -18.31 -14.05
C GLY A 29 55.86 -19.33 -14.57
N SER A 30 54.97 -18.90 -15.48
CA SER A 30 54.18 -19.73 -16.43
C SER A 30 52.82 -20.32 -16.01
N LEU A 31 51.77 -19.69 -16.55
CA LEU A 31 50.70 -20.25 -17.40
C LEU A 31 50.23 -21.69 -17.16
N ALA A 32 49.00 -21.85 -16.68
CA ALA A 32 48.07 -22.86 -17.18
C ALA A 32 46.61 -22.47 -16.88
N SER A 33 45.81 -22.46 -17.94
CA SER A 33 44.36 -22.32 -17.97
C SER A 33 43.65 -23.52 -17.35
N SER A 34 42.66 -23.28 -16.48
CA SER A 34 41.49 -24.15 -16.37
C SER A 34 40.32 -23.43 -15.71
N SER A 35 39.21 -23.41 -16.44
CA SER A 35 37.84 -23.12 -16.04
C SER A 35 37.45 -23.59 -14.63
N SER A 36 36.83 -22.71 -13.84
CA SER A 36 35.68 -23.08 -12.99
C SER A 36 34.97 -21.85 -12.44
N SER A 37 33.65 -21.95 -12.52
CA SER A 37 32.60 -21.18 -11.86
C SER A 37 32.89 -20.87 -10.38
N SER A 38 32.77 -19.61 -9.97
CA SER A 38 32.37 -19.25 -8.59
C SER A 38 31.96 -17.77 -8.48
N THR A 39 30.74 -17.58 -7.96
CA THR A 39 30.26 -16.48 -7.09
C THR A 39 30.65 -15.02 -7.39
N PRO A 40 29.69 -14.07 -7.50
CA PRO A 40 30.04 -12.65 -7.46
C PRO A 40 30.34 -12.29 -6.00
N SER A 41 31.62 -12.13 -5.69
CA SER A 41 32.11 -11.49 -4.49
C SER A 41 31.61 -10.06 -4.42
N SER A 42 31.15 -9.67 -3.24
CA SER A 42 30.72 -8.32 -2.91
C SER A 42 31.92 -7.37 -2.94
N SER A 43 32.22 -6.78 -4.11
CA SER A 43 33.06 -5.59 -4.18
C SER A 43 32.18 -4.36 -3.96
N ASN A 44 32.47 -3.69 -2.84
CA ASN A 44 31.98 -2.35 -2.53
C ASN A 44 32.58 -1.40 -3.58
N GLU A 45 31.86 -1.16 -4.69
CA GLU A 45 32.19 -0.06 -5.59
C GLU A 45 31.84 1.25 -4.89
N GLN A 46 32.81 1.77 -4.13
CA GLN A 46 32.86 3.19 -3.82
C GLN A 46 33.09 3.93 -5.14
N ILE A 47 32.05 4.60 -5.64
CA ILE A 47 32.17 5.58 -6.70
C ILE A 47 32.94 6.77 -6.12
N VAL A 48 34.27 6.72 -6.23
CA VAL A 48 35.17 7.82 -5.90
C VAL A 48 35.12 8.81 -7.06
N CYS A 49 34.46 9.94 -6.86
CA CYS A 49 34.60 11.08 -7.77
C CYS A 49 35.96 11.72 -7.49
N THR A 50 36.94 11.50 -8.36
CA THR A 50 38.19 12.26 -8.36
C THR A 50 37.89 13.74 -8.67
N ALA A 51 38.53 14.65 -7.94
CA ALA A 51 38.36 16.08 -8.12
C ALA A 51 38.74 16.48 -9.55
N GLY A 52 37.73 16.78 -10.39
CA GLY A 52 37.93 17.24 -11.77
C GLY A 52 37.02 16.62 -12.82
N GLN A 53 36.30 15.54 -12.53
CA GLN A 53 35.32 14.95 -13.46
C GLN A 53 33.93 15.55 -13.24
N GLN A 54 33.28 16.00 -14.32
CA GLN A 54 31.97 16.65 -14.29
C GLN A 54 30.95 15.77 -13.54
N CYS A 55 30.37 16.34 -12.50
CA CYS A 55 29.44 15.69 -11.57
C CYS A 55 28.04 15.43 -12.15
N GLU A 56 27.90 15.42 -13.48
CA GLU A 56 26.60 15.42 -14.17
C GLU A 56 26.01 14.00 -14.32
N ASP A 57 26.82 12.95 -14.23
CA ASP A 57 26.36 11.57 -14.54
C ASP A 57 25.85 10.75 -13.34
N ILE A 58 25.80 11.31 -12.13
CA ILE A 58 25.22 10.57 -10.99
C ILE A 58 23.70 10.58 -11.15
N VAL A 59 23.15 9.48 -11.66
CA VAL A 59 21.70 9.24 -11.67
C VAL A 59 21.18 9.28 -10.23
N LEU A 60 20.12 10.06 -9.99
CA LEU A 60 19.48 10.13 -8.68
C LEU A 60 18.63 8.86 -8.42
N ASP A 61 19.28 7.72 -8.27
CA ASP A 61 18.62 6.47 -7.88
C ASP A 61 18.66 6.26 -6.37
N CYS A 62 17.96 5.23 -5.91
CA CYS A 62 18.08 4.72 -4.55
C CYS A 62 19.06 3.55 -4.46
N GLY A 63 19.95 3.35 -5.44
CA GLY A 63 20.93 2.27 -5.55
C GLY A 63 20.33 0.92 -5.98
N LYS A 64 21.07 -0.17 -5.73
CA LYS A 64 20.65 -1.54 -6.07
C LYS A 64 19.27 -1.89 -5.48
N PRO A 65 18.43 -2.61 -6.25
CA PRO A 65 17.09 -2.97 -5.82
C PRO A 65 17.14 -3.91 -4.60
N VAL A 66 16.12 -3.83 -3.77
CA VAL A 66 15.97 -4.72 -2.61
C VAL A 66 15.30 -6.03 -3.01
N ASN A 67 15.84 -7.15 -2.51
CA ASN A 67 15.37 -8.50 -2.84
C ASN A 67 13.94 -8.78 -2.34
N TYR A 68 13.63 -8.40 -1.10
CA TYR A 68 12.32 -8.62 -0.51
C TYR A 68 11.99 -7.53 0.51
N THR A 69 10.75 -7.05 0.47
CA THR A 69 10.13 -6.23 1.52
C THR A 69 8.78 -6.83 1.92
N TYR A 70 8.29 -6.49 3.11
CA TYR A 70 7.02 -7.00 3.65
C TYR A 70 5.80 -6.70 2.74
N TYR A 71 5.89 -5.67 1.90
CA TYR A 71 4.78 -5.18 1.07
C TYR A 71 4.90 -5.56 -0.41
N ASP A 72 5.89 -6.38 -0.79
CA ASP A 72 6.11 -6.75 -2.20
C ASP A 72 4.99 -7.60 -2.80
N ASN A 73 4.13 -8.18 -1.95
CA ASN A 73 2.95 -8.94 -2.33
C ASN A 73 1.80 -8.05 -2.85
N LEU A 74 1.82 -6.75 -2.58
CA LEU A 74 0.81 -5.82 -3.08
C LEU A 74 0.91 -5.70 -4.61
N VAL A 75 -0.23 -5.75 -5.30
CA VAL A 75 -0.30 -5.87 -6.77
C VAL A 75 0.37 -4.68 -7.46
N GLY A 76 0.15 -3.47 -6.94
CA GLY A 76 0.78 -2.25 -7.42
C GLY A 76 2.30 -2.24 -7.22
N ILE A 77 2.82 -2.86 -6.17
CA ILE A 77 4.27 -2.93 -5.92
C ILE A 77 4.93 -4.03 -6.76
N ALA A 78 4.25 -5.17 -6.90
CA ALA A 78 4.70 -6.29 -7.72
C ALA A 78 4.84 -5.86 -9.21
N ASN A 79 3.93 -5.03 -9.70
CA ASN A 79 3.92 -4.54 -11.08
C ASN A 79 4.65 -3.20 -11.30
N ARG A 80 5.54 -2.79 -10.37
CA ARG A 80 6.20 -1.47 -10.39
C ARG A 80 6.88 -1.07 -11.70
N ASN A 81 7.37 -2.02 -12.49
CA ASN A 81 8.07 -1.78 -13.76
C ASN A 81 7.11 -1.51 -14.94
N LYS A 82 5.79 -1.63 -14.76
CA LYS A 82 4.77 -1.49 -15.83
C LYS A 82 3.94 -0.22 -15.71
N HIS A 83 4.18 0.59 -14.68
CA HIS A 83 3.35 1.75 -14.40
C HIS A 83 3.57 2.88 -15.39
N PRO A 84 2.51 3.62 -15.74
CA PRO A 84 2.64 4.82 -16.58
C PRO A 84 3.40 5.92 -15.85
N ILE A 85 3.94 6.87 -16.62
CA ILE A 85 4.53 8.09 -16.08
C ILE A 85 3.39 9.05 -15.74
N VAL A 86 3.20 9.33 -14.44
CA VAL A 86 2.13 10.22 -13.94
C VAL A 86 2.72 11.27 -13.01
N PRO A 87 3.08 12.46 -13.51
CA PRO A 87 3.72 13.51 -12.70
C PRO A 87 2.81 14.07 -11.60
N GLU A 88 3.35 14.19 -10.39
CA GLU A 88 2.67 14.80 -9.24
C GLU A 88 3.34 16.14 -8.84
N PRO A 89 3.14 17.23 -9.60
CA PRO A 89 3.87 18.49 -9.39
C PRO A 89 3.65 19.12 -8.00
N HIS A 90 2.46 18.96 -7.43
CA HIS A 90 2.08 19.50 -6.12
C HIS A 90 2.94 18.93 -4.97
N VAL A 91 3.50 17.73 -5.14
CA VAL A 91 4.42 17.13 -4.16
C VAL A 91 5.66 18.01 -3.97
N ALA A 92 6.04 18.84 -4.95
CA ALA A 92 7.18 19.75 -4.84
C ALA A 92 7.05 20.76 -3.68
N LEU A 93 5.82 21.15 -3.31
CA LEU A 93 5.57 22.12 -2.23
C LEU A 93 6.12 21.65 -0.88
N MET A 94 6.25 20.33 -0.66
CA MET A 94 6.81 19.79 0.59
C MET A 94 8.31 20.12 0.77
N PHE A 95 9.02 20.42 -0.32
CA PHE A 95 10.46 20.69 -0.29
C PHE A 95 10.80 22.17 -0.03
N LYS A 96 9.81 23.06 -0.11
CA LYS A 96 9.99 24.50 0.08
C LYS A 96 8.95 25.05 1.07
N LYS A 97 9.36 25.21 2.32
CA LYS A 97 8.49 25.74 3.39
C LYS A 97 7.98 27.13 3.03
N GLY A 98 6.67 27.36 3.20
CA GLY A 98 6.02 28.65 2.95
C GLY A 98 5.76 28.96 1.48
N SER A 99 6.04 28.05 0.56
CA SER A 99 5.63 28.19 -0.84
C SER A 99 4.23 27.65 -1.04
N THR A 100 3.42 28.38 -1.79
CA THR A 100 2.04 27.99 -2.16
C THR A 100 1.93 27.61 -3.63
N LYS A 101 2.88 28.05 -4.47
CA LYS A 101 2.91 27.81 -5.91
C LYS A 101 4.02 26.82 -6.27
N VAL A 102 3.73 25.91 -7.20
CA VAL A 102 4.69 24.87 -7.62
C VAL A 102 5.85 25.49 -8.40
N GLU A 103 5.59 26.55 -9.17
CA GLU A 103 6.57 27.27 -9.99
C GLU A 103 7.70 27.89 -9.15
N ASP A 104 7.43 28.13 -7.86
CA ASP A 104 8.42 28.64 -6.92
C ASP A 104 9.49 27.59 -6.56
N VAL A 105 9.27 26.31 -6.89
CA VAL A 105 10.17 25.21 -6.58
C VAL A 105 11.00 24.82 -7.80
N ASP A 106 12.28 25.18 -7.77
CA ASP A 106 13.25 24.75 -8.78
C ASP A 106 13.57 23.25 -8.60
N ILE A 107 13.03 22.43 -9.51
CA ILE A 107 13.18 20.97 -9.50
C ILE A 107 14.62 20.54 -9.81
N ASP A 108 15.36 21.30 -10.61
CA ASP A 108 16.75 20.97 -10.96
C ASP A 108 17.68 21.26 -9.77
N LEU A 109 17.43 22.37 -9.06
CA LEU A 109 18.11 22.66 -7.80
C LEU A 109 17.80 21.58 -6.74
N LEU A 110 16.54 21.13 -6.67
CA LEU A 110 16.14 20.03 -5.78
C LEU A 110 16.90 18.75 -6.11
N GLU A 111 17.01 18.38 -7.39
CA GLU A 111 17.78 17.22 -7.82
C GLU A 111 19.24 17.32 -7.40
N ARG A 112 19.91 18.46 -7.64
CA ARG A 112 21.30 18.69 -7.23
C ARG A 112 21.48 18.57 -5.71
N ARG A 113 20.52 19.08 -4.93
CA ARG A 113 20.54 18.99 -3.46
C ARG A 113 20.43 17.52 -3.00
N LEU A 114 19.54 16.74 -3.60
CA LEU A 114 19.38 15.33 -3.27
C LEU A 114 20.60 14.49 -3.69
N LYS A 115 21.20 14.78 -4.86
CA LYS A 115 22.48 14.17 -5.28
C LYS A 115 23.60 14.44 -4.27
N ARG A 116 23.69 15.66 -3.75
CA ARG A 116 24.66 16.00 -2.68
C ARG A 116 24.37 15.24 -1.39
N ALA A 117 23.12 15.25 -0.92
CA ALA A 117 22.72 14.54 0.29
C ALA A 117 23.00 13.03 0.22
N LYS A 118 22.83 12.42 -0.96
CA LYS A 118 23.18 11.02 -1.22
C LYS A 118 24.67 10.73 -1.10
N ARG A 119 25.55 11.65 -1.50
CA ARG A 119 27.00 11.49 -1.30
C ARG A 119 27.39 11.53 0.17
N GLU A 120 26.76 12.42 0.93
CA GLU A 120 27.06 12.59 2.36
C GLU A 120 26.50 11.44 3.21
N LYS A 121 25.28 10.99 2.93
CA LYS A 121 24.58 9.94 3.72
C LYS A 121 23.85 8.94 2.82
N PRO A 122 24.57 7.98 2.20
CA PRO A 122 24.01 7.09 1.18
C PRO A 122 22.97 6.08 1.68
N LYS A 123 22.84 5.87 3.01
CA LYS A 123 21.94 4.89 3.63
C LYS A 123 21.06 5.52 4.69
N SER A 124 20.15 6.42 4.28
CA SER A 124 19.19 7.05 5.18
C SER A 124 17.76 6.82 4.70
N VAL A 125 16.89 6.36 5.60
CA VAL A 125 15.45 6.20 5.35
C VAL A 125 14.85 7.53 4.87
N GLN A 126 15.21 8.63 5.52
CA GLN A 126 14.73 9.96 5.17
C GLN A 126 15.18 10.37 3.77
N LEU A 127 16.43 10.08 3.41
CA LEU A 127 16.93 10.38 2.07
C LEU A 127 16.20 9.56 1.01
N TYR A 128 16.01 8.25 1.22
CA TYR A 128 15.28 7.42 0.26
C TYR A 128 13.82 7.87 0.12
N ASN A 129 13.18 8.28 1.22
CA ASN A 129 11.84 8.87 1.19
C ASN A 129 11.81 10.17 0.36
N GLN A 130 12.79 11.05 0.54
CA GLN A 130 12.89 12.29 -0.24
C GLN A 130 13.17 12.04 -1.73
N ILE A 131 14.05 11.10 -2.07
CA ILE A 131 14.30 10.73 -3.47
C ILE A 131 13.07 10.06 -4.08
N GLY A 132 12.34 9.24 -3.33
CA GLY A 132 11.06 8.68 -3.77
C GLY A 132 10.05 9.78 -4.11
N ASN A 133 9.86 10.76 -3.22
CA ASN A 133 9.00 11.92 -3.49
C ASN A 133 9.48 12.78 -4.66
N PHE A 134 10.80 12.90 -4.90
CA PHE A 134 11.30 13.53 -6.12
C PHE A 134 10.88 12.79 -7.38
N TRP A 135 10.92 11.45 -7.37
CA TRP A 135 10.46 10.65 -8.50
C TRP A 135 8.94 10.72 -8.71
N ARG A 136 8.15 10.93 -7.65
CA ARG A 136 6.72 11.27 -7.75
C ARG A 136 6.48 12.58 -8.50
N ILE A 137 7.26 13.62 -8.19
CA ILE A 137 7.18 14.91 -8.91
C ILE A 137 7.43 14.71 -10.40
N LYS A 138 8.44 13.90 -10.76
CA LYS A 138 8.75 13.55 -12.16
C LYS A 138 7.79 12.52 -12.77
N GLY A 139 6.95 11.89 -11.97
CA GLY A 139 5.98 10.88 -12.37
C GLY A 139 6.53 9.48 -12.61
N ASN A 140 7.81 9.23 -12.31
CA ASN A 140 8.39 7.91 -12.48
C ASN A 140 8.05 7.02 -11.27
N ALA A 141 6.91 6.34 -11.37
CA ALA A 141 6.41 5.47 -10.31
C ALA A 141 7.36 4.30 -10.00
N GLU A 142 8.01 3.72 -11.02
CA GLU A 142 8.98 2.62 -10.83
C GLU A 142 10.11 3.03 -9.88
N ARG A 143 10.79 4.16 -10.18
CA ARG A 143 11.88 4.68 -9.34
C ARG A 143 11.37 5.13 -7.98
N SER A 144 10.18 5.73 -7.90
CA SER A 144 9.57 6.12 -6.64
C SER A 144 9.32 4.91 -5.72
N ILE A 145 8.70 3.85 -6.26
CA ILE A 145 8.40 2.64 -5.50
C ILE A 145 9.69 1.96 -5.06
N GLU A 146 10.71 1.86 -5.91
CA GLU A 146 11.98 1.22 -5.52
C GLU A 146 12.67 1.98 -4.38
N CYS A 147 12.60 3.32 -4.39
CA CYS A 147 13.08 4.15 -3.30
C CYS A 147 12.34 3.91 -1.98
N PHE A 148 11.01 3.85 -2.02
CA PHE A 148 10.21 3.54 -0.83
C PHE A 148 10.42 2.11 -0.35
N ARG A 149 10.50 1.11 -1.25
CA ARG A 149 10.86 -0.28 -0.91
C ARG A 149 12.18 -0.33 -0.16
N ARG A 150 13.18 0.41 -0.62
CA ARG A 150 14.48 0.46 0.06
C ARG A 150 14.44 1.18 1.41
N ALA A 151 13.65 2.24 1.54
CA ALA A 151 13.39 2.90 2.82
C ALA A 151 12.73 1.93 3.82
N LEU A 152 11.74 1.15 3.36
CA LEU A 152 11.03 0.13 4.17
C LEU A 152 11.89 -1.10 4.47
N ALA A 153 12.86 -1.45 3.62
CA ALA A 153 13.82 -2.50 3.94
C ALA A 153 14.72 -2.12 5.12
N VAL A 154 15.01 -0.82 5.31
CA VAL A 154 15.77 -0.32 6.46
C VAL A 154 14.87 -0.08 7.67
N SER A 155 13.65 0.42 7.45
CA SER A 155 12.67 0.68 8.50
C SER A 155 11.26 0.23 8.07
N PRO A 156 10.89 -1.04 8.32
CA PRO A 156 9.63 -1.61 7.82
C PRO A 156 8.36 -0.97 8.37
N HIS A 157 8.49 -0.27 9.50
CA HIS A 157 7.41 0.35 10.25
C HIS A 157 7.40 1.88 10.15
N ASN A 158 8.08 2.45 9.16
CA ASN A 158 8.11 3.89 8.99
C ASN A 158 6.77 4.40 8.40
N ALA A 159 5.93 5.01 9.24
CA ALA A 159 4.61 5.52 8.86
C ALA A 159 4.66 6.49 7.67
N GLU A 160 5.59 7.45 7.65
CA GLU A 160 5.70 8.44 6.58
C GLU A 160 5.99 7.81 5.21
N VAL A 161 6.89 6.82 5.18
CA VAL A 161 7.22 6.09 3.95
C VAL A 161 6.03 5.26 3.46
N LEU A 162 5.32 4.58 4.38
CA LEU A 162 4.11 3.82 4.04
C LEU A 162 3.03 4.73 3.45
N LEU A 163 2.84 5.92 4.02
CA LEU A 163 1.88 6.88 3.52
C LEU A 163 2.24 7.42 2.14
N ASN A 164 3.52 7.72 1.90
CA ASN A 164 3.97 8.17 0.58
C ASN A 164 3.83 7.07 -0.48
N LEU A 165 4.10 5.81 -0.12
CA LEU A 165 3.86 4.68 -1.01
C LEU A 165 2.36 4.47 -1.29
N ALA A 166 1.50 4.62 -0.28
CA ALA A 166 0.04 4.60 -0.45
C ALA A 166 -0.44 5.67 -1.44
N ARG A 167 0.09 6.90 -1.34
CA ARG A 167 -0.25 8.00 -2.27
C ARG A 167 0.14 7.69 -3.71
N VAL A 168 1.30 7.06 -3.94
CA VAL A 168 1.69 6.59 -5.28
C VAL A 168 0.70 5.56 -5.81
N LEU A 169 0.35 4.56 -5.00
CA LEU A 169 -0.59 3.52 -5.42
C LEU A 169 -2.01 4.06 -5.65
N MET A 170 -2.42 5.10 -4.91
CA MET A 170 -3.67 5.81 -5.13
C MET A 170 -3.71 6.48 -6.51
N VAL A 171 -2.65 7.22 -6.89
CA VAL A 171 -2.56 7.87 -8.20
C VAL A 171 -2.58 6.84 -9.33
N LEU A 172 -1.98 5.67 -9.10
CA LEU A 172 -1.99 4.53 -10.02
C LEU A 172 -3.29 3.71 -10.01
N GLN A 173 -4.31 4.10 -9.23
CA GLN A 173 -5.60 3.42 -9.09
C GLN A 173 -5.54 2.01 -8.46
N TYR A 174 -4.45 1.65 -7.78
CA TYR A 174 -4.38 0.47 -6.91
C TYR A 174 -4.98 0.80 -5.54
N LEU A 175 -6.28 1.09 -5.51
CA LEU A 175 -6.94 1.67 -4.33
C LEU A 175 -6.98 0.74 -3.12
N ASP A 176 -7.08 -0.59 -3.33
CA ASP A 176 -7.02 -1.58 -2.24
C ASP A 176 -5.65 -1.58 -1.55
N ASP A 177 -4.58 -1.67 -2.35
CA ASP A 177 -3.20 -1.63 -1.84
C ASP A 177 -2.90 -0.28 -1.15
N ALA A 178 -3.38 0.82 -1.74
CA ALA A 178 -3.26 2.15 -1.16
C ALA A 178 -3.98 2.25 0.19
N THR A 179 -5.21 1.73 0.30
CA THR A 179 -5.99 1.71 1.54
C THR A 179 -5.27 0.89 2.61
N TYR A 180 -4.76 -0.29 2.25
CA TYR A 180 -4.01 -1.14 3.17
C TYR A 180 -2.78 -0.42 3.75
N LEU A 181 -1.96 0.20 2.88
CA LEU A 181 -0.77 0.93 3.31
C LEU A 181 -1.09 2.19 4.12
N ALA A 182 -2.14 2.94 3.74
CA ALA A 182 -2.55 4.14 4.46
C ALA A 182 -3.09 3.80 5.86
N ARG A 183 -3.88 2.73 6.01
CA ARG A 183 -4.31 2.22 7.33
C ARG A 183 -3.11 1.76 8.16
N ARG A 184 -2.18 1.03 7.54
CA ARG A 184 -0.97 0.60 8.24
C ARG A 184 -0.09 1.78 8.68
N SER A 185 0.00 2.83 7.88
CA SER A 185 0.65 4.08 8.28
C SER A 185 -0.04 4.73 9.47
N LEU A 186 -1.38 4.73 9.52
CA LEU A 186 -2.15 5.31 10.62
C LEU A 186 -1.90 4.55 11.93
N GLU A 187 -1.90 3.22 11.89
CA GLU A 187 -1.59 2.36 13.06
C GLU A 187 -0.18 2.58 13.62
N LEU A 188 0.79 2.85 12.73
CA LEU A 188 2.20 3.01 13.08
C LEU A 188 2.59 4.47 13.35
N GLN A 189 1.63 5.41 13.26
CA GLN A 189 1.90 6.81 13.49
C GLN A 189 2.36 7.02 14.95
N PRO A 190 3.52 7.68 15.16
CA PRO A 190 3.99 7.99 16.50
C PRO A 190 3.00 8.87 17.27
N PRO A 191 2.78 8.64 18.58
CA PRO A 191 1.78 9.36 19.37
C PRO A 191 2.09 10.86 19.57
N ASP A 192 3.34 11.26 19.36
CA ASP A 192 3.80 12.65 19.40
C ASP A 192 3.44 13.45 18.12
N ARG A 193 3.00 12.78 17.06
CA ARG A 193 2.58 13.39 15.80
C ARG A 193 1.09 13.18 15.57
N ASN A 194 0.40 14.24 15.18
CA ASN A 194 -0.98 14.12 14.72
C ASN A 194 -1.04 13.30 13.41
N ALA A 195 -2.19 12.63 13.18
CA ALA A 195 -2.38 11.71 12.06
C ALA A 195 -3.19 12.32 10.90
N TRP A 196 -3.24 13.66 10.80
CA TRP A 196 -4.08 14.35 9.80
C TRP A 196 -3.71 13.96 8.37
N GLU A 197 -2.42 13.72 8.08
CA GLU A 197 -1.97 13.31 6.75
C GLU A 197 -2.51 11.94 6.34
N GLN A 198 -2.57 11.01 7.30
CA GLN A 198 -3.11 9.66 7.11
C GLN A 198 -4.61 9.72 6.88
N TYR A 199 -5.34 10.47 7.72
CA TYR A 199 -6.78 10.67 7.54
C TYR A 199 -7.11 11.36 6.22
N LEU A 200 -6.36 12.39 5.84
CA LEU A 200 -6.53 13.06 4.56
C LEU A 200 -6.32 12.10 3.38
N THR A 201 -5.24 11.32 3.42
CA THR A 201 -4.94 10.34 2.37
C THR A 201 -6.01 9.25 2.29
N LEU A 202 -6.49 8.72 3.42
CA LEU A 202 -7.61 7.77 3.45
C LEU A 202 -8.87 8.38 2.86
N GLY A 203 -9.20 9.63 3.22
CA GLY A 203 -10.34 10.36 2.65
C GLY A 203 -10.25 10.50 1.14
N GLN A 204 -9.07 10.84 0.61
CA GLN A 204 -8.80 10.91 -0.83
C GLN A 204 -8.91 9.55 -1.52
N ILE A 205 -8.38 8.48 -0.90
CA ILE A 205 -8.49 7.12 -1.43
C ILE A 205 -9.95 6.69 -1.51
N PHE A 206 -10.74 6.87 -0.43
CA PHE A 206 -12.16 6.48 -0.43
C PHE A 206 -13.01 7.33 -1.38
N LYS A 207 -12.66 8.62 -1.54
CA LYS A 207 -13.28 9.46 -2.56
C LYS A 207 -13.00 8.91 -3.96
N ALA A 208 -11.75 8.52 -4.26
CA ALA A 208 -11.39 7.89 -5.54
C ALA A 208 -12.06 6.51 -5.72
N TYR A 209 -12.29 5.78 -4.62
CA TYR A 209 -13.02 4.52 -4.59
C TYR A 209 -14.52 4.69 -4.88
N GLY A 210 -15.07 5.91 -4.68
CA GLY A 210 -16.51 6.19 -4.73
C GLY A 210 -17.24 5.91 -3.41
N HIS A 211 -16.53 5.56 -2.34
CA HIS A 211 -17.07 5.41 -1.00
C HIS A 211 -17.17 6.76 -0.29
N PHE A 212 -18.07 7.60 -0.79
CA PHE A 212 -18.23 8.99 -0.35
C PHE A 212 -18.52 9.12 1.16
N GLN A 213 -19.31 8.22 1.75
CA GLN A 213 -19.61 8.29 3.18
C GLN A 213 -18.37 8.05 4.05
N GLU A 214 -17.54 7.06 3.71
CA GLU A 214 -16.29 6.77 4.40
C GLU A 214 -15.26 7.89 4.17
N ALA A 215 -15.21 8.42 2.95
CA ALA A 215 -14.38 9.57 2.61
C ALA A 215 -14.70 10.77 3.51
N ALA A 216 -15.99 11.10 3.68
CA ALA A 216 -16.43 12.21 4.52
C ALA A 216 -15.99 12.05 5.98
N VAL A 217 -16.09 10.84 6.54
CA VAL A 217 -15.64 10.55 7.92
C VAL A 217 -14.14 10.83 8.08
N HIS A 218 -13.31 10.31 7.18
CA HIS A 218 -11.87 10.51 7.25
C HIS A 218 -11.46 11.97 6.97
N LEU A 219 -12.12 12.67 6.04
CA LEU A 219 -11.87 14.08 5.76
C LEU A 219 -12.24 14.98 6.94
N ARG A 220 -13.36 14.71 7.64
CA ARG A 220 -13.73 15.42 8.86
C ARG A 220 -12.67 15.24 9.96
N HIS A 221 -12.21 14.02 10.20
CA HIS A 221 -11.12 13.80 11.16
C HIS A 221 -9.82 14.52 10.80
N ALA A 222 -9.48 14.60 9.50
CA ALA A 222 -8.32 15.37 9.06
C ALA A 222 -8.47 16.88 9.39
N LEU A 223 -9.67 17.44 9.17
CA LEU A 223 -10.00 18.84 9.47
C LEU A 223 -10.10 19.13 10.97
N GLU A 224 -10.58 18.19 11.78
CA GLU A 224 -10.57 18.29 13.24
C GLU A 224 -9.14 18.42 13.78
N LEU A 225 -8.20 17.66 13.22
CA LEU A 225 -6.78 17.71 13.60
C LEU A 225 -6.05 18.91 13.01
N LYS A 226 -6.47 19.39 11.84
CA LYS A 226 -5.86 20.53 11.14
C LYS A 226 -6.90 21.29 10.30
N PRO A 227 -7.52 22.35 10.86
CA PRO A 227 -8.60 23.09 10.19
C PRO A 227 -8.18 23.84 8.92
N ASP A 228 -6.90 24.22 8.80
CA ASP A 228 -6.38 25.06 7.70
C ASP A 228 -6.16 24.29 6.38
N LEU A 229 -6.68 23.07 6.25
CA LEU A 229 -6.53 22.25 5.05
C LEU A 229 -7.61 22.59 4.02
N SER A 230 -7.34 23.56 3.15
CA SER A 230 -8.23 23.94 2.03
C SER A 230 -8.64 22.75 1.19
N ASP A 231 -7.68 21.88 0.85
CA ASP A 231 -7.90 20.74 -0.04
C ASP A 231 -8.84 19.70 0.61
N ALA A 232 -8.75 19.53 1.93
CA ALA A 232 -9.61 18.63 2.68
C ALA A 232 -11.03 19.19 2.80
N ALA A 233 -11.16 20.51 3.03
CA ALA A 233 -12.44 21.19 3.10
C ALA A 233 -13.18 21.19 1.75
N GLU A 234 -12.46 21.42 0.65
CA GLU A 234 -13.02 21.34 -0.69
C GLU A 234 -13.45 19.91 -1.02
N ALA A 235 -12.59 18.91 -0.76
CA ALA A 235 -12.93 17.51 -0.98
C ALA A 235 -14.14 17.08 -0.14
N LEU A 236 -14.26 17.53 1.11
CA LEU A 236 -15.41 17.22 1.95
C LEU A 236 -16.69 17.82 1.40
N LYS A 237 -16.65 19.10 0.99
CA LYS A 237 -17.80 19.78 0.38
C LYS A 237 -18.27 19.07 -0.89
N GLU A 238 -17.34 18.63 -1.74
CA GLU A 238 -17.66 17.87 -2.95
C GLU A 238 -18.36 16.55 -2.60
N VAL A 239 -17.79 15.79 -1.67
CA VAL A 239 -18.33 14.51 -1.20
C VAL A 239 -19.72 14.65 -0.58
N GLU A 240 -19.95 15.71 0.21
CA GLU A 240 -21.26 15.99 0.85
C GLU A 240 -22.30 16.54 -0.12
N SER A 241 -21.87 17.22 -1.19
CA SER A 241 -22.77 17.73 -2.22
C SER A 241 -23.39 16.63 -3.09
N LEU A 242 -22.81 15.43 -3.08
CA LEU A 242 -23.34 14.28 -3.80
C LEU A 242 -24.65 13.81 -3.14
N PRO A 243 -25.74 13.63 -3.89
CA PRO A 243 -27.05 13.31 -3.33
C PRO A 243 -27.05 11.87 -2.77
N THR A 244 -26.69 11.73 -1.49
CA THR A 244 -26.95 10.54 -0.67
C THR A 244 -28.45 10.20 -0.63
N ALA A 245 -29.29 11.21 -0.86
CA ALA A 245 -30.73 11.07 -1.07
C ALA A 245 -31.06 10.07 -2.19
N SER A 246 -30.31 10.01 -3.28
CA SER A 246 -30.65 9.09 -4.38
C SER A 246 -30.52 7.64 -3.96
N ILE A 247 -29.46 7.25 -3.25
CA ILE A 247 -29.27 5.86 -2.80
C ILE A 247 -30.37 5.47 -1.81
N HIS A 248 -30.65 6.32 -0.82
CA HIS A 248 -31.71 6.04 0.15
C HIS A 248 -33.10 6.00 -0.50
N VAL A 249 -33.38 6.89 -1.47
CA VAL A 249 -34.62 6.87 -2.26
C VAL A 249 -34.73 5.60 -3.08
N TYR A 250 -33.67 5.14 -3.76
CA TYR A 250 -33.69 3.88 -4.49
C TYR A 250 -33.88 2.68 -3.56
N THR A 251 -33.22 2.65 -2.40
CA THR A 251 -33.43 1.58 -1.41
C THR A 251 -34.86 1.57 -0.88
N LEU A 252 -35.43 2.73 -0.55
CA LEU A 252 -36.83 2.86 -0.14
C LEU A 252 -37.78 2.43 -1.25
N LEU A 253 -37.54 2.84 -2.49
CA LEU A 253 -38.35 2.47 -3.65
C LEU A 253 -38.32 0.96 -3.89
N ILE A 254 -37.15 0.33 -3.82
CA ILE A 254 -36.99 -1.13 -3.92
C ILE A 254 -37.76 -1.83 -2.80
N ILE A 255 -37.64 -1.37 -1.55
CA ILE A 255 -38.38 -1.94 -0.42
C ILE A 255 -39.89 -1.82 -0.63
N VAL A 256 -40.38 -0.64 -1.05
CA VAL A 256 -41.82 -0.42 -1.32
C VAL A 256 -42.32 -1.31 -2.45
N CYS A 257 -41.58 -1.44 -3.55
CA CYS A 257 -41.93 -2.34 -4.65
C CYS A 257 -41.97 -3.81 -4.21
N LEU A 258 -41.00 -4.26 -3.40
CA LEU A 258 -40.98 -5.62 -2.87
C LEU A 258 -42.18 -5.88 -1.95
N VAL A 259 -42.50 -4.95 -1.06
CA VAL A 259 -43.65 -5.06 -0.16
C VAL A 259 -44.97 -5.12 -0.95
N LEU A 260 -45.16 -4.24 -1.93
CA LEU A 260 -46.35 -4.25 -2.79
C LEU A 260 -46.45 -5.54 -3.61
N GLY A 261 -45.34 -6.04 -4.15
CA GLY A 261 -45.30 -7.30 -4.88
C GLY A 261 -45.72 -8.49 -4.02
N VAL A 262 -45.23 -8.57 -2.78
CA VAL A 262 -45.65 -9.61 -1.82
C VAL A 262 -47.13 -9.46 -1.47
N LEU A 263 -47.61 -8.25 -1.26
CA LEU A 263 -49.02 -7.99 -0.95
C LEU A 263 -49.95 -8.43 -2.08
N LEU A 264 -49.58 -8.14 -3.34
CA LEU A 264 -50.33 -8.59 -4.52
C LEU A 264 -50.37 -10.10 -4.65
N VAL A 265 -49.25 -10.79 -4.39
CA VAL A 265 -49.22 -12.27 -4.38
C VAL A 265 -50.17 -12.81 -3.32
N VAL A 266 -50.13 -12.29 -2.09
CA VAL A 266 -51.03 -12.72 -1.01
C VAL A 266 -52.49 -12.50 -1.38
N LEU A 267 -52.85 -11.32 -1.91
CA LEU A 267 -54.22 -11.04 -2.35
C LEU A 267 -54.68 -11.98 -3.47
N SER A 268 -53.82 -12.24 -4.46
CA SER A 268 -54.14 -13.18 -5.54
C SER A 268 -54.36 -14.62 -5.05
N THR A 269 -53.66 -15.04 -3.98
CA THR A 269 -53.91 -16.36 -3.37
C THR A 269 -55.24 -16.42 -2.61
N VAL A 270 -55.66 -15.33 -1.97
CA VAL A 270 -56.95 -15.25 -1.27
C VAL A 270 -58.12 -15.23 -2.27
N GLU A 271 -57.98 -14.50 -3.38
CA GLU A 271 -58.98 -14.49 -4.46
C GLU A 271 -59.11 -15.86 -5.16
N CYS A 272 -58.06 -16.68 -5.18
CA CYS A 272 -58.14 -18.06 -5.61
C CYS A 272 -58.96 -18.93 -4.63
N ASP A 273 -58.78 -18.75 -3.32
CA ASP A 273 -59.55 -19.51 -2.31
C ASP A 273 -61.04 -19.13 -2.29
N GLU A 274 -61.41 -17.87 -2.52
CA GLU A 274 -62.82 -17.46 -2.63
C GLU A 274 -63.50 -18.00 -3.91
N ASN A 275 -62.80 -18.02 -5.05
CA ASN A 275 -63.36 -18.61 -6.27
C ASN A 275 -63.51 -20.15 -6.16
N ILE A 276 -62.63 -20.80 -5.40
CA ILE A 276 -62.78 -22.23 -5.07
C ILE A 276 -63.98 -22.43 -4.14
N SER A 277 -64.18 -21.58 -3.13
CA SER A 277 -65.30 -21.73 -2.18
C SER A 277 -66.67 -21.44 -2.78
N LEU A 278 -66.79 -20.48 -3.71
CA LEU A 278 -68.03 -20.25 -4.48
C LEU A 278 -68.33 -21.38 -5.48
N SER A 279 -67.31 -22.10 -5.95
CA SER A 279 -67.51 -23.26 -6.83
C SER A 279 -67.92 -24.54 -6.06
N THR A 280 -67.69 -24.59 -4.74
CA THR A 280 -68.09 -25.72 -3.89
C THR A 280 -69.53 -25.70 -3.41
N ASP A 281 -70.27 -24.60 -3.58
CA ASP A 281 -71.67 -24.50 -3.12
C ASP A 281 -72.70 -25.11 -4.12
N GLN A 282 -72.22 -25.81 -5.16
CA GLN A 282 -73.06 -26.50 -6.16
C GLN A 282 -72.78 -27.99 -6.33
N LEU A 283 -72.04 -28.66 -5.42
CA LEU A 283 -71.96 -30.12 -5.48
C LEU A 283 -71.89 -30.81 -4.13
N GLN A 284 -72.97 -30.70 -3.35
CA GLN A 284 -73.22 -31.60 -2.23
C GLN A 284 -73.79 -32.93 -2.76
N ARG A 285 -72.92 -33.92 -2.95
CA ARG A 285 -73.31 -35.34 -2.88
C ARG A 285 -72.40 -36.05 -1.88
N PRO A 286 -72.94 -36.72 -0.84
CA PRO A 286 -72.12 -37.46 0.10
C PRO A 286 -71.71 -38.78 -0.57
N VAL A 287 -70.42 -39.01 -0.77
CA VAL A 287 -69.90 -40.36 -1.01
C VAL A 287 -68.85 -40.67 0.04
N GLN A 288 -69.35 -41.29 1.09
CA GLN A 288 -68.58 -42.04 2.05
C GLN A 288 -67.88 -43.20 1.33
N ARG A 289 -66.55 -43.26 1.35
CA ARG A 289 -65.80 -44.52 1.28
C ARG A 289 -64.41 -44.38 1.89
N HIS A 290 -64.26 -45.12 2.97
CA HIS A 290 -63.07 -45.34 3.78
C HIS A 290 -61.90 -45.95 3.01
N PHE A 291 -60.70 -45.49 3.40
CA PHE A 291 -59.52 -46.30 3.77
C PHE A 291 -58.67 -46.99 2.69
N ASN A 292 -57.40 -46.57 2.69
CA ASN A 292 -56.16 -47.29 2.39
C ASN A 292 -55.95 -47.88 0.99
N ARG A 293 -54.88 -47.40 0.33
CA ARG A 293 -53.79 -48.27 -0.15
C ARG A 293 -52.53 -47.48 -0.50
N ALA A 294 -51.50 -47.67 0.30
CA ALA A 294 -50.12 -47.41 -0.04
C ALA A 294 -49.70 -48.28 -1.23
N ILE A 295 -48.92 -47.73 -2.17
CA ILE A 295 -48.17 -48.51 -3.16
C ILE A 295 -46.69 -48.14 -3.08
N THR A 296 -46.00 -49.11 -2.50
CA THR A 296 -44.59 -49.48 -2.43
C THR A 296 -43.66 -48.98 -3.55
N MET A 297 -42.52 -48.41 -3.12
CA MET A 297 -41.31 -48.26 -3.94
C MET A 297 -40.77 -49.64 -4.36
N ARG A 298 -40.38 -49.78 -5.64
CA ARG A 298 -39.66 -50.95 -6.16
C ARG A 298 -38.23 -50.53 -6.49
N SER A 299 -37.29 -50.93 -5.64
CA SER A 299 -35.86 -50.81 -5.88
C SER A 299 -35.43 -51.74 -7.01
N LEU A 300 -34.78 -51.19 -8.03
CA LEU A 300 -34.07 -51.96 -9.05
C LEU A 300 -32.57 -51.93 -8.74
N ARG A 301 -32.03 -53.08 -8.32
CA ARG A 301 -30.59 -53.34 -8.30
C ARG A 301 -30.28 -54.59 -9.11
N LEU A 302 -29.24 -54.44 -9.94
CA LEU A 302 -28.27 -55.43 -10.42
C LEU A 302 -28.69 -56.39 -11.54
N ASN A 303 -28.11 -56.22 -12.73
CA ASN A 303 -26.88 -56.94 -13.13
C ASN A 303 -26.56 -56.68 -14.62
N VAL A 304 -25.38 -56.11 -14.90
CA VAL A 304 -24.78 -56.11 -16.25
C VAL A 304 -23.56 -57.04 -16.22
N PRO A 305 -23.45 -58.01 -17.14
CA PRO A 305 -22.46 -59.08 -17.05
C PRO A 305 -21.05 -58.67 -17.52
N ARG A 306 -20.06 -59.26 -16.86
CA ARG A 306 -18.64 -59.30 -17.23
C ARG A 306 -18.45 -59.93 -18.61
N ASN A 307 -17.74 -59.26 -19.50
CA ASN A 307 -17.11 -59.87 -20.68
C ASN A 307 -15.61 -60.08 -20.43
N LYS A 308 -15.07 -61.23 -20.84
CA LYS A 308 -13.68 -61.66 -20.67
C LYS A 308 -12.81 -61.28 -21.89
N ARG A 309 -11.61 -60.76 -21.58
CA ARG A 309 -10.27 -60.92 -22.21
C ARG A 309 -10.13 -61.00 -23.75
N CYS A 310 -9.35 -60.09 -24.32
CA CYS A 310 -7.92 -60.31 -24.63
C CYS A 310 -7.12 -59.10 -24.13
#